data_AF-A0A345HZV2-F1
#
_entry.id   AF-A0A345HZV2-F1
#
_cell.length_a   1.000
_cell.length_b   1.000
_cell.length_c   1.000
_cell.angle_alpha   90.00
_cell.angle_beta   90.00
_cell.angle_gamma   90.00
#
_symmetry.space_group_name_H-M   'P 1'
#
loop_
_entity.id
_entity.type
_entity.pdbx_description
1 polymer ?
#
loop_
_entity_poly.entity_id
_entity_poly.type
_entity_poly.pdbx_seq_one_letter_code
_entity_poly.pdbx_strand_id
1 'polypeptide(L)'
;MTTPTLSPATAPQAAAPPSAAAAARPVRLLLDGDDDHAVHRAAYQWADPARGRITVDPTPHTTSPAYLALDVLRAMGRDGFSRPEAERMSTDPAWRAVTCWTLVTDVHEAIVLRAHRLTVERLRRLAAWRADTGIRLTLLAHIPEPADEQRLREHLTAAGLVDVVTVGGTAAVLGAIGPAAVGRRTGPPPRDQVYPLPTVPRSGVAAFRADCWRRQNATDFAHTDGQYRAGYAAARTWLARTRPPRPEVTVPAEGPAAPTPWNLQETEALRLFLARLTVSSPSPQHTVARVRGAQAGFLARSVLLNVPDDLTSCAGPGFTTVPLTARVVHTITVRLPNPLRAAAVAALLFTGTATSLLSMTQIGCVDEGGTTVAIDRDSRIHIGEPPGPRHMYAIPPRARPLLRAAVEFRRRTPRTANHHGLFANCFGTTPRLDALIADAGLAIPALAHPHVGDNWHTAARCWHLHTPAPPAPDAMPRLGELRP
;
A
#
# COMPACT_ATOMS: atom_id res chain seq x y z
N MET A 1 47.37 -24.08 36.04
CA MET A 1 47.10 -22.66 36.34
C MET A 1 47.65 -21.82 35.20
N THR A 2 46.79 -21.40 34.27
CA THR A 2 47.01 -20.28 33.33
C THR A 2 45.72 -20.14 32.50
N THR A 3 44.86 -19.24 32.95
CA THR A 3 43.67 -18.76 32.24
C THR A 3 44.07 -17.80 31.14
N PRO A 4 43.55 -17.93 29.90
CA PRO A 4 43.75 -16.93 28.87
C PRO A 4 42.76 -15.77 29.02
N THR A 5 43.31 -14.57 28.93
CA THR A 5 42.68 -13.26 29.07
C THR A 5 41.71 -12.98 27.91
N LEU A 6 40.43 -12.77 28.23
CA LEU A 6 39.41 -12.28 27.30
C LEU A 6 39.65 -10.78 27.01
N SER A 7 39.59 -10.41 25.74
CA SER A 7 39.63 -9.02 25.28
C SER A 7 38.34 -8.27 25.65
N PRO A 8 38.39 -6.97 25.95
CA PRO A 8 37.21 -6.20 26.35
C PRO A 8 36.25 -5.99 25.16
N ALA A 9 34.96 -6.12 25.48
CA ALA A 9 33.84 -5.94 24.57
C ALA A 9 33.82 -4.52 23.96
N THR A 10 33.64 -4.45 22.65
CA THR A 10 33.41 -3.22 21.90
C THR A 10 32.13 -2.55 22.40
N ALA A 11 32.25 -1.32 22.90
CA ALA A 11 31.13 -0.50 23.32
C ALA A 11 30.15 -0.25 22.15
N PRO A 12 28.84 -0.13 22.40
CA PRO A 12 27.87 0.20 21.37
C PRO A 12 28.17 1.58 20.79
N GLN A 13 28.44 1.62 19.48
CA GLN A 13 28.68 2.82 18.72
C GLN A 13 27.45 3.72 18.82
N ALA A 14 27.61 4.85 19.49
CA ALA A 14 26.58 5.86 19.69
C ALA A 14 25.97 6.25 18.33
N ALA A 15 24.64 6.25 18.28
CA ALA A 15 23.88 6.64 17.11
C ALA A 15 24.35 8.03 16.62
N ALA A 16 24.72 8.09 15.35
CA ALA A 16 25.07 9.33 14.69
C ALA A 16 23.91 10.34 14.85
N PRO A 17 24.20 11.61 15.18
CA PRO A 17 23.17 12.64 15.25
C PRO A 17 22.49 12.78 13.87
N PRO A 18 21.19 13.11 13.84
CA PRO A 18 20.47 13.28 12.58
C PRO A 18 21.19 14.32 11.71
N SER A 19 21.44 13.92 10.46
CA SER A 19 21.99 14.74 9.40
C SER A 19 21.38 16.14 9.42
N ALA A 20 22.24 17.16 9.39
CA ALA A 20 21.90 18.57 9.36
C ALA A 20 20.68 18.84 8.47
N ALA A 21 19.68 19.53 9.04
CA ALA A 21 18.48 19.96 8.36
C ALA A 21 18.83 20.55 6.99
N ALA A 22 18.30 19.96 5.92
CA ALA A 22 18.35 20.54 4.60
C ALA A 22 17.87 21.99 4.72
N ALA A 23 18.74 22.97 4.42
CA ALA A 23 18.45 24.39 4.59
C ALA A 23 17.08 24.70 3.97
N ALA A 24 16.12 25.06 4.83
CA ALA A 24 14.73 25.21 4.42
C ALA A 24 14.64 26.31 3.36
N ARG A 25 14.15 25.98 2.16
CA ARG A 25 14.05 26.93 1.05
C ARG A 25 13.09 28.07 1.42
N PRO A 26 13.43 29.35 1.19
CA PRO A 26 12.63 30.46 1.65
C PRO A 26 11.19 30.41 1.14
N VAL A 27 10.26 30.90 1.95
CA VAL A 27 8.84 31.02 1.61
C VAL A 27 8.71 32.11 0.55
N ARG A 28 8.00 31.84 -0.54
CA ARG A 28 7.77 32.85 -1.59
C ARG A 28 6.44 33.53 -1.32
N LEU A 29 6.42 34.85 -1.19
CA LEU A 29 5.20 35.65 -1.09
C LEU A 29 4.97 36.38 -2.42
N LEU A 30 3.91 35.99 -3.13
CA LEU A 30 3.48 36.61 -4.37
C LEU A 30 2.39 37.64 -4.04
N LEU A 31 2.62 38.90 -4.41
CA LEU A 31 1.69 40.00 -4.20
C LEU A 31 1.01 40.35 -5.53
N ASP A 32 -0.28 40.04 -5.59
CA ASP A 32 -1.17 40.40 -6.70
C ASP A 32 -1.98 41.64 -6.31
N GLY A 33 -1.56 42.81 -6.78
CA GLY A 33 -2.19 44.08 -6.42
C GLY A 33 -3.57 44.28 -7.03
N ASP A 34 -3.84 43.65 -8.18
CA ASP A 34 -5.01 43.91 -9.01
C ASP A 34 -6.11 42.85 -8.89
N ASP A 35 -5.92 41.81 -8.05
CA ASP A 35 -6.77 40.61 -8.00
C ASP A 35 -6.99 40.02 -9.40
N ASP A 36 -5.89 39.83 -10.14
CA ASP A 36 -5.94 39.44 -11.54
C ASP A 36 -6.39 37.97 -11.69
N HIS A 37 -7.53 37.77 -12.34
CA HIS A 37 -8.04 36.45 -12.70
C HIS A 37 -7.03 35.59 -13.49
N ALA A 38 -6.11 36.20 -14.24
CA ALA A 38 -5.04 35.51 -14.95
C ALA A 38 -4.05 34.85 -13.98
N VAL A 39 -3.69 35.53 -12.88
CA VAL A 39 -2.81 35.01 -11.83
C VAL A 39 -3.47 33.83 -11.12
N HIS A 40 -4.74 33.97 -10.76
CA HIS A 40 -5.53 32.89 -10.15
C HIS A 40 -5.61 31.67 -11.08
N ARG A 41 -5.93 31.88 -12.37
CA ARG A 41 -6.00 30.82 -13.38
C ARG A 41 -4.65 30.13 -13.56
N ALA A 42 -3.54 30.88 -13.62
CA ALA A 42 -2.20 30.34 -13.77
C ALA A 42 -1.84 29.42 -12.61
N ALA A 43 -2.13 29.84 -11.37
CA ALA A 43 -1.88 29.01 -10.19
C ALA A 43 -2.65 27.68 -10.23
N TYR A 44 -3.91 27.69 -10.68
CA TYR A 44 -4.70 26.45 -10.86
C TYR A 44 -4.20 25.55 -11.99
N GLN A 45 -3.75 26.15 -13.10
CA GLN A 45 -3.22 25.41 -14.24
C GLN A 45 -1.84 24.83 -13.97
N TRP A 46 -1.05 25.45 -13.09
CA TRP A 46 0.25 24.96 -12.64
C TRP A 46 0.15 23.68 -11.80
N ALA A 47 -0.94 23.52 -11.04
CA ALA A 47 -1.13 22.37 -10.15
C ALA A 47 -1.17 21.04 -10.92
N ASP A 48 -0.34 20.09 -10.46
CA ASP A 48 -0.30 18.71 -10.92
C ASP A 48 0.09 17.81 -9.74
N PRO A 49 -0.91 17.29 -8.99
CA PRO A 49 -0.65 16.46 -7.81
C PRO A 49 0.16 15.20 -8.14
N ALA A 50 0.07 14.67 -9.37
CA ALA A 50 0.85 13.52 -9.79
C ALA A 50 2.33 13.84 -9.98
N ARG A 51 2.69 15.12 -10.13
CA ARG A 51 4.05 15.64 -10.17
C ARG A 51 4.45 16.37 -8.89
N GLY A 52 3.70 16.20 -7.80
CA GLY A 52 4.05 16.76 -6.48
C GLY A 52 3.82 18.26 -6.33
N ARG A 53 3.00 18.88 -7.21
CA ARG A 53 2.67 20.31 -7.18
C ARG A 53 1.19 20.53 -6.93
N ILE A 54 0.83 21.27 -5.88
CA ILE A 54 -0.57 21.49 -5.51
C ILE A 54 -0.90 22.96 -5.32
N THR A 55 -2.10 23.36 -5.75
CA THR A 55 -2.64 24.70 -5.49
C THR A 55 -3.82 24.56 -4.54
N VAL A 56 -3.73 25.24 -3.40
CA VAL A 56 -4.70 25.22 -2.32
C VAL A 56 -5.49 26.52 -2.35
N ASP A 57 -6.80 26.41 -2.41
CA ASP A 57 -7.71 27.55 -2.30
C ASP A 57 -8.46 27.45 -0.97
N PRO A 58 -8.06 28.23 0.05
CA PRO A 58 -8.67 28.17 1.36
C PRO A 58 -10.16 28.51 1.29
N THR A 59 -11.02 27.64 1.84
CA THR A 59 -12.46 27.87 1.89
C THR A 59 -12.75 29.17 2.67
N PRO A 60 -13.40 30.17 2.04
CA PRO A 60 -13.57 31.50 2.63
C PRO A 60 -14.48 31.47 3.86
N HIS A 61 -14.28 32.42 4.79
CA HIS A 61 -15.12 32.65 5.98
C HIS A 61 -15.27 31.46 6.95
N THR A 62 -14.44 30.42 6.84
CA THR A 62 -14.39 29.35 7.84
C THR A 62 -13.46 29.75 8.99
N THR A 63 -13.90 29.59 10.24
CA THR A 63 -13.07 29.88 11.43
C THR A 63 -12.33 28.66 11.95
N SER A 64 -12.75 27.45 11.57
CA SER A 64 -12.12 26.22 12.05
C SER A 64 -10.75 25.99 11.37
N PRO A 65 -9.67 25.73 12.13
CA PRO A 65 -8.36 25.41 11.59
C PRO A 65 -8.30 24.08 10.81
N ALA A 66 -9.28 23.19 11.01
CA ALA A 66 -9.36 21.92 10.29
C ALA A 66 -9.65 22.12 8.79
N TYR A 67 -10.42 23.16 8.43
CA TYR A 67 -10.80 23.40 7.03
C TYR A 67 -9.60 23.66 6.13
N LEU A 68 -8.57 24.37 6.61
CA LEU A 68 -7.36 24.57 5.82
C LEU A 68 -6.65 23.23 5.53
N ALA A 69 -6.58 22.33 6.51
CA ALA A 69 -6.02 21.00 6.27
C ALA A 69 -6.86 20.21 5.25
N LEU A 70 -8.19 20.32 5.33
CA LEU A 70 -9.08 19.70 4.35
C LEU A 70 -8.88 20.29 2.95
N ASP A 71 -8.74 21.61 2.81
CA ASP A 71 -8.45 22.27 1.54
C ASP A 71 -7.12 21.79 0.94
N VAL A 72 -6.09 21.57 1.78
CA VAL A 72 -4.83 20.96 1.36
C VAL A 72 -5.03 19.51 0.88
N LEU A 73 -5.81 18.70 1.61
CA LEU A 73 -6.13 17.33 1.18
C LEU A 73 -6.90 17.31 -0.15
N ARG A 74 -7.83 18.24 -0.36
CA ARG A 74 -8.55 18.44 -1.63
C ARG A 74 -7.63 18.84 -2.77
N ALA A 75 -6.68 19.74 -2.51
CA ALA A 75 -5.67 20.11 -3.50
C ALA A 75 -4.81 18.90 -3.94
N MET A 76 -4.62 17.92 -3.05
CA MET A 76 -3.99 16.63 -3.38
C MET A 76 -4.96 15.60 -4.01
N GLY A 77 -6.20 16.00 -4.33
CA GLY A 77 -7.23 15.15 -4.93
C GLY A 77 -8.01 14.25 -3.97
N ARG A 78 -8.04 14.56 -2.66
CA ARG A 78 -8.66 13.71 -1.62
C ARG A 78 -9.95 14.33 -1.10
N ASP A 79 -10.98 14.33 -1.94
CA ASP A 79 -12.19 15.17 -1.75
C ASP A 79 -13.31 14.52 -0.93
N GLY A 80 -13.11 13.30 -0.42
CA GLY A 80 -14.14 12.48 0.22
C GLY A 80 -14.87 13.14 1.40
N PHE A 81 -14.23 14.08 2.09
CA PHE A 81 -14.81 14.83 3.21
C PHE A 81 -15.92 15.82 2.80
N SER A 82 -16.10 16.08 1.50
CA SER A 82 -17.12 17.03 1.02
C SER A 82 -18.54 16.44 1.04
N ARG A 83 -18.69 15.16 1.42
CA ARG A 83 -19.98 14.50 1.54
C ARG A 83 -20.61 14.78 2.91
N PRO A 84 -21.94 15.01 2.98
CA PRO A 84 -22.62 15.25 4.26
C PRO A 84 -22.43 14.14 5.30
N GLU A 85 -22.33 12.90 4.83
CA GLU A 85 -22.25 11.68 5.64
C GLU A 85 -20.81 11.27 5.99
N ALA A 86 -19.80 11.92 5.40
CA ALA A 86 -18.40 11.54 5.61
C ALA A 86 -17.95 11.86 7.05
N GLU A 87 -17.10 10.99 7.62
CA GLU A 87 -16.50 11.25 8.93
C GLU A 87 -15.73 12.57 8.92
N ARG A 88 -16.05 13.43 9.90
CA ARG A 88 -15.35 14.68 10.13
C ARG A 88 -14.03 14.41 10.83
N MET A 89 -12.94 14.93 10.28
CA MET A 89 -11.63 14.92 10.93
C MET A 89 -11.46 16.17 11.78
N SER A 90 -11.03 16.00 13.03
CA SER A 90 -10.59 17.12 13.86
C SER A 90 -9.24 17.68 13.36
N THR A 91 -8.87 18.87 13.84
CA THR A 91 -7.71 19.64 13.37
C THR A 91 -6.41 18.83 13.34
N ASP A 92 -6.01 18.23 14.46
CA ASP A 92 -4.71 17.55 14.54
C ASP A 92 -4.63 16.27 13.68
N PRO A 93 -5.65 15.38 13.68
CA PRO A 93 -5.71 14.29 12.69
C PRO A 93 -5.68 14.76 11.24
N ALA A 94 -6.35 15.88 10.91
CA ALA A 94 -6.34 16.42 9.55
C ALA A 94 -4.94 16.87 9.12
N TRP A 95 -4.24 17.64 9.95
CA TRP A 95 -2.86 18.06 9.67
C TRP A 95 -1.87 16.90 9.67
N ARG A 96 -2.08 15.88 10.52
CA ARG A 96 -1.29 14.65 10.48
C ARG A 96 -1.49 13.91 9.17
N ALA A 97 -2.73 13.82 8.67
CA ALA A 97 -3.01 13.21 7.38
C ALA A 97 -2.36 14.00 6.23
N VAL A 98 -2.46 15.33 6.23
CA VAL A 98 -1.76 16.21 5.26
C VAL A 98 -0.27 15.89 5.23
N THR A 99 0.37 15.83 6.38
CA THR A 99 1.81 15.53 6.49
C THR A 99 2.14 14.15 5.94
N CYS A 100 1.41 13.11 6.34
CA CYS A 100 1.64 11.74 5.88
C CYS A 100 1.45 11.61 4.37
N TRP A 101 0.41 12.23 3.82
CA TRP A 101 0.18 12.21 2.37
C TRP A 101 1.23 12.99 1.61
N THR A 102 1.66 14.15 2.12
CA THR A 102 2.75 14.94 1.51
C THR A 102 3.99 14.09 1.30
N LEU A 103 4.44 13.40 2.37
CA LEU A 103 5.63 12.54 2.35
C LEU A 103 5.46 11.33 1.42
N VAL A 104 4.27 10.74 1.37
CA VAL A 104 4.03 9.50 0.64
C VAL A 104 3.77 9.73 -0.85
N THR A 105 3.13 10.84 -1.22
CA THR A 105 2.88 11.20 -2.62
C THR A 105 3.91 12.18 -3.19
N ASP A 106 5.02 12.40 -2.47
CA ASP A 106 6.13 13.24 -2.90
C ASP A 106 5.70 14.65 -3.33
N VAL A 107 4.76 15.23 -2.56
CA VAL A 107 4.37 16.62 -2.75
C VAL A 107 5.50 17.47 -2.20
N HIS A 108 6.12 18.24 -3.08
CA HIS A 108 7.27 19.07 -2.75
C HIS A 108 7.01 20.56 -2.99
N GLU A 109 5.90 20.94 -3.66
CA GLU A 109 5.55 22.34 -3.89
C GLU A 109 4.06 22.60 -3.65
N ALA A 110 3.77 23.69 -2.92
CA ALA A 110 2.41 24.12 -2.65
C ALA A 110 2.26 25.63 -2.88
N ILE A 111 1.25 26.03 -3.66
CA ILE A 111 0.77 27.41 -3.75
C ILE A 111 -0.49 27.52 -2.90
N VAL A 112 -0.50 28.41 -1.91
CA VAL A 112 -1.70 28.71 -1.10
C VAL A 112 -2.24 30.06 -1.54
N LEU A 113 -3.46 30.05 -2.07
CA LEU A 113 -4.15 31.25 -2.54
C LEU A 113 -4.72 32.05 -1.37
N ARG A 114 -4.95 33.35 -1.62
CA ARG A 114 -5.59 34.28 -0.68
C ARG A 114 -4.93 34.29 0.71
N ALA A 115 -3.60 34.25 0.76
CA ALA A 115 -2.83 34.17 2.01
C ALA A 115 -3.12 35.33 2.99
N HIS A 116 -3.45 36.52 2.47
CA HIS A 116 -3.89 37.69 3.25
C HIS A 116 -5.13 37.43 4.12
N ARG A 117 -5.96 36.42 3.82
CA ARG A 117 -7.16 36.04 4.60
C ARG A 117 -6.88 35.00 5.68
N LEU A 118 -5.65 34.50 5.78
CA LEU A 118 -5.28 33.48 6.75
C LEU A 118 -5.00 34.11 8.12
N THR A 119 -5.52 33.48 9.17
CA THR A 119 -5.20 33.84 10.54
C THR A 119 -3.79 33.38 10.90
N VAL A 120 -3.20 33.99 11.94
CA VAL A 120 -1.86 33.60 12.44
C VAL A 120 -1.80 32.12 12.79
N GLU A 121 -2.86 31.54 13.37
CA GLU A 121 -2.89 30.11 13.69
C GLU A 121 -2.84 29.22 12.43
N ARG A 122 -3.51 29.62 11.35
CA ARG A 122 -3.44 28.89 10.07
C ARG A 122 -2.04 28.97 9.45
N LEU A 123 -1.42 30.14 9.52
CA LEU A 123 -0.05 30.34 9.08
C LEU A 123 0.94 29.50 9.91
N ARG A 124 0.75 29.39 11.24
CA ARG A 124 1.57 28.50 12.10
C ARG A 124 1.46 27.04 11.67
N ARG A 125 0.27 26.58 11.31
CA ARG A 125 0.09 25.21 10.81
C ARG A 125 0.76 24.99 9.45
N LEU A 126 0.73 25.98 8.55
CA LEU A 126 1.51 25.92 7.30
C LEU A 126 3.03 25.91 7.56
N ALA A 127 3.49 26.68 8.55
CA ALA A 127 4.89 26.69 8.97
C ALA A 127 5.32 25.33 9.53
N ALA A 128 4.52 24.73 10.40
CA ALA A 128 4.75 23.39 10.94
C ALA A 128 4.74 22.33 9.83
N TRP A 129 3.76 22.38 8.91
CA TRP A 129 3.70 21.46 7.77
C TRP A 129 4.94 21.58 6.88
N ARG A 130 5.40 22.81 6.60
CA ARG A 130 6.65 23.05 5.87
C ARG A 130 7.85 22.47 6.60
N ALA A 131 7.98 22.71 7.90
CA ALA A 131 9.09 22.18 8.69
C ALA A 131 9.11 20.64 8.70
N ASP A 132 7.95 20.01 8.83
CA ASP A 132 7.80 18.56 8.91
C ASP A 132 8.04 17.82 7.59
N THR A 133 7.87 18.50 6.44
CA THR A 133 7.87 17.88 5.11
C THR A 133 8.93 18.44 4.15
N GLY A 134 9.49 19.61 4.44
CA GLY A 134 10.47 20.27 3.57
C GLY A 134 9.88 20.87 2.30
N ILE A 135 8.55 21.03 2.19
CA ILE A 135 7.91 21.57 0.99
C ILE A 135 8.34 23.01 0.67
N ARG A 136 8.35 23.34 -0.62
CA ARG A 136 8.43 24.71 -1.10
C ARG A 136 7.04 25.36 -1.00
N LEU A 137 6.87 26.20 0.00
CA LEU A 137 5.64 26.95 0.23
C LEU A 137 5.67 28.29 -0.51
N THR A 138 4.66 28.51 -1.37
CA THR A 138 4.40 29.78 -2.03
C THR A 138 3.05 30.30 -1.54
N LEU A 139 3.01 31.52 -1.03
CA LEU A 139 1.82 32.20 -0.54
C LEU A 139 1.44 33.28 -1.55
N LEU A 140 0.19 33.26 -2.02
CA LEU A 140 -0.32 34.24 -2.97
C LEU A 140 -1.34 35.13 -2.24
N ALA A 141 -1.00 36.40 -2.09
CA ALA A 141 -1.81 37.40 -1.39
C ALA A 141 -2.30 38.47 -2.37
N HIS A 142 -3.51 38.94 -2.13
CA HIS A 142 -4.13 39.99 -2.92
C HIS A 142 -4.19 41.20 -1.99
N ILE A 143 -3.43 42.24 -2.31
CA ILE A 143 -3.15 43.33 -1.38
C ILE A 143 -3.24 44.66 -2.13
N PRO A 144 -4.30 45.46 -1.92
CA PRO A 144 -4.47 46.74 -2.60
C PRO A 144 -3.66 47.86 -1.96
N GLU A 145 -3.36 47.79 -0.65
CA GLU A 145 -2.70 48.86 0.10
C GLU A 145 -1.41 48.41 0.83
N PRO A 146 -0.39 49.29 0.98
CA PRO A 146 0.85 48.96 1.70
C PRO A 146 0.64 48.58 3.18
N ALA A 147 -0.40 49.11 3.83
CA ALA A 147 -0.72 48.79 5.22
C ALA A 147 -1.16 47.33 5.39
N ASP A 148 -1.89 46.78 4.42
CA ASP A 148 -2.31 45.39 4.41
C ASP A 148 -1.11 44.44 4.17
N GLU A 149 -0.13 44.87 3.36
CA GLU A 149 1.13 44.15 3.19
C GLU A 149 1.90 44.06 4.51
N GLN A 150 2.01 45.17 5.23
CA GLN A 150 2.70 45.22 6.52
C GLN A 150 2.00 44.32 7.55
N ARG A 151 0.67 44.36 7.64
CA ARG A 151 -0.11 43.48 8.52
C ARG A 151 0.10 42.00 8.18
N LEU A 152 0.12 41.65 6.89
CA LEU A 152 0.42 40.27 6.48
C LEU A 152 1.83 39.86 6.90
N ARG A 153 2.84 40.72 6.73
CA ARG A 153 4.22 40.45 7.17
C ARG A 153 4.32 40.23 8.68
N GLU A 154 3.60 41.02 9.47
CA GLU A 154 3.50 40.83 10.92
C GLU A 154 2.87 39.46 11.27
N HIS A 155 1.79 39.09 10.58
CA HIS A 155 1.17 37.78 10.77
C HIS A 155 2.09 36.61 10.37
N LEU A 156 2.85 36.74 9.29
CA LEU A 156 3.84 35.75 8.85
C LEU A 156 4.96 35.60 9.88
N THR A 157 5.48 36.72 10.37
CA THR A 157 6.50 36.76 11.43
C THR A 157 6.00 36.11 12.72
N ALA A 158 4.78 36.45 13.16
CA ALA A 158 4.14 35.88 14.34
C ALA A 158 3.80 34.39 14.21
N ALA A 159 3.79 33.88 12.97
CA ALA A 159 3.63 32.46 12.66
C ALA A 159 4.96 31.70 12.53
N GLY A 160 6.10 32.39 12.63
CA GLY A 160 7.44 31.80 12.47
C GLY A 160 7.90 31.66 11.02
N LEU A 161 7.22 32.30 10.06
CA LEU A 161 7.61 32.36 8.65
C LEU A 161 8.43 33.63 8.42
N VAL A 162 9.70 33.60 8.82
CA VAL A 162 10.60 34.77 8.79
C VAL A 162 11.43 34.86 7.50
N ASP A 163 11.60 33.74 6.80
CA ASP A 163 12.41 33.60 5.60
C ASP A 163 11.59 33.83 4.31
N VAL A 164 10.92 34.99 4.24
CA VAL A 164 9.98 35.32 3.15
C VAL A 164 10.67 36.14 2.07
N VAL A 165 10.57 35.69 0.82
CA VAL A 165 10.99 36.42 -0.39
C VAL A 165 9.76 36.92 -1.12
N THR A 166 9.63 38.25 -1.22
CA THR A 166 8.48 38.91 -1.87
C THR A 166 8.71 39.09 -3.37
N VAL A 167 7.68 38.80 -4.17
CA VAL A 167 7.62 39.10 -5.60
C VAL A 167 6.32 39.86 -5.86
N GLY A 168 6.43 41.07 -6.41
CA GLY A 168 5.29 41.91 -6.77
C GLY A 168 5.23 42.19 -8.27
N GLY A 169 4.07 42.63 -8.74
CA GLY A 169 3.80 42.95 -10.15
C GLY A 169 3.36 41.73 -10.96
N THR A 170 2.26 41.89 -11.70
CA THR A 170 1.54 40.79 -12.38
C THR A 170 2.43 39.92 -13.26
N ALA A 171 3.31 40.53 -14.07
CA ALA A 171 4.22 39.79 -14.94
C ALA A 171 5.25 38.96 -14.15
N ALA A 172 5.81 39.51 -13.06
CA ALA A 172 6.77 38.80 -12.22
C ALA A 172 6.10 37.70 -11.40
N VAL A 173 4.86 37.93 -10.94
CA VAL A 173 4.02 36.91 -10.26
C VAL A 173 3.72 35.74 -11.20
N LEU A 174 3.30 36.01 -12.44
CA LEU A 174 3.06 34.96 -13.44
C LEU A 174 4.34 34.17 -13.77
N GLY A 175 5.46 34.87 -13.96
CA GLY A 175 6.77 34.22 -14.13
C GLY A 175 7.19 33.40 -12.92
N ALA A 176 6.83 33.83 -11.71
CA ALA A 176 7.12 33.16 -10.46
C ALA A 176 6.30 31.88 -10.24
N ILE A 177 5.03 31.85 -10.68
CA ILE A 177 4.18 30.64 -10.70
C ILE A 177 4.76 29.63 -11.70
N GLY A 178 5.15 30.10 -12.89
CA GLY A 178 5.69 29.26 -13.94
C GLY A 178 4.62 28.65 -14.85
N PRO A 179 5.01 27.73 -15.75
CA PRO A 179 4.13 27.25 -16.80
C PRO A 179 3.03 26.33 -16.27
N ALA A 180 1.92 26.29 -17.00
CA ALA A 180 0.84 25.34 -16.78
C ALA A 180 1.33 23.88 -16.86
N ALA A 181 0.72 23.01 -16.08
CA ALA A 181 0.97 21.58 -16.12
C ALA A 181 0.39 20.95 -17.40
N VAL A 182 1.25 20.75 -18.40
CA VAL A 182 0.88 20.04 -19.62
C VAL A 182 0.67 18.55 -19.32
N GLY A 183 -0.44 18.00 -19.80
CA GLY A 183 -0.77 16.57 -19.66
C GLY A 183 -1.43 16.16 -18.34
N ARG A 184 -1.93 17.12 -17.55
CA ARG A 184 -2.78 16.82 -16.38
C ARG A 184 -3.97 15.98 -16.82
N ARG A 185 -4.05 14.74 -16.36
CA ARG A 185 -5.23 13.88 -16.57
C ARG A 185 -6.28 14.24 -15.54
N THR A 186 -7.41 14.77 -16.00
CA THR A 186 -8.60 14.98 -15.18
C THR A 186 -9.45 13.72 -15.17
N GLY A 187 -9.95 13.35 -13.99
CA GLY A 187 -10.84 12.22 -13.81
C GLY A 187 -10.16 10.88 -13.45
N PRO A 188 -10.96 9.83 -13.25
CA PRO A 188 -10.47 8.54 -12.79
C PRO A 188 -9.62 7.88 -13.88
N PRO A 189 -8.59 7.10 -13.51
CA PRO A 189 -7.80 6.36 -14.48
C PRO A 189 -8.68 5.33 -15.21
N PRO A 190 -8.27 4.92 -16.43
CA PRO A 190 -8.99 3.92 -17.20
C PRO A 190 -9.07 2.61 -16.41
N ARG A 191 -10.08 1.79 -16.73
CA ARG A 191 -10.20 0.45 -16.17
C ARG A 191 -9.06 -0.40 -16.74
N ASP A 192 -8.41 -1.19 -15.89
CA ASP A 192 -7.44 -2.18 -16.33
C ASP A 192 -8.19 -3.20 -17.20
N GLN A 193 -7.74 -3.41 -18.44
CA GLN A 193 -8.29 -4.42 -19.33
C GLN A 193 -7.67 -5.77 -18.96
N VAL A 194 -8.51 -6.69 -18.50
CA VAL A 194 -8.10 -8.05 -18.16
C VAL A 194 -8.96 -9.02 -18.94
N TYR A 195 -8.34 -10.01 -19.57
CA TYR A 195 -9.05 -11.13 -20.19
C TYR A 195 -9.75 -11.97 -19.11
N PRO A 196 -11.09 -12.09 -19.12
CA PRO A 196 -11.79 -12.95 -18.17
C PRO A 196 -11.49 -14.42 -18.48
N LEU A 197 -11.11 -15.20 -17.48
CA LEU A 197 -10.94 -16.65 -17.65
C LEU A 197 -12.27 -17.37 -17.44
N PRO A 198 -12.57 -18.42 -18.23
CA PRO A 198 -13.73 -19.26 -18.00
C PRO A 198 -13.57 -20.08 -16.71
N THR A 199 -14.65 -20.71 -16.26
CA THR A 199 -14.62 -21.63 -15.12
C THR A 199 -13.55 -22.71 -15.32
N VAL A 200 -12.66 -22.84 -14.35
CA VAL A 200 -11.59 -23.84 -14.38
C VAL A 200 -12.00 -25.13 -13.65
N PRO A 201 -11.48 -26.30 -14.05
CA PRO A 201 -11.76 -27.57 -13.40
C PRO A 201 -11.30 -27.59 -11.94
N ARG A 202 -12.01 -28.34 -11.09
CA ARG A 202 -11.63 -28.59 -9.68
C ARG A 202 -10.57 -29.68 -9.50
N SER A 203 -10.12 -30.30 -10.60
CA SER A 203 -9.12 -31.35 -10.62
C SER A 203 -7.82 -30.96 -9.91
N GLY A 204 -7.16 -31.94 -9.29
CA GLY A 204 -5.84 -31.79 -8.69
C GLY A 204 -4.75 -31.48 -9.72
N VAL A 205 -3.55 -31.15 -9.23
CA VAL A 205 -2.41 -30.69 -10.04
C VAL A 205 -2.06 -31.61 -11.21
N ALA A 206 -2.17 -32.93 -11.05
CA ALA A 206 -1.80 -33.92 -12.07
C ALA A 206 -2.71 -33.87 -13.32
N ALA A 207 -4.00 -33.61 -13.14
CA ALA A 207 -4.98 -33.65 -14.24
C ALA A 207 -5.39 -32.24 -14.72
N PHE A 208 -5.17 -31.20 -13.92
CA PHE A 208 -5.69 -29.85 -14.14
C PHE A 208 -5.45 -29.30 -15.54
N ARG A 209 -4.21 -29.36 -16.01
CA ARG A 209 -3.84 -28.78 -17.30
C ARG A 209 -4.50 -29.53 -18.47
N ALA A 210 -4.56 -30.85 -18.40
CA ALA A 210 -5.22 -31.69 -19.41
C ALA A 210 -6.74 -31.50 -19.39
N ASP A 211 -7.34 -31.35 -18.20
CA ASP A 211 -8.77 -31.05 -18.08
C ASP A 211 -9.13 -29.68 -18.65
N CYS A 212 -8.29 -28.65 -18.45
CA CYS A 212 -8.49 -27.35 -19.09
C CYS A 212 -8.45 -27.48 -20.62
N TRP A 213 -7.46 -28.20 -21.17
CA TRP A 213 -7.32 -28.42 -22.62
C TRP A 213 -8.56 -29.09 -23.22
N ARG A 214 -9.13 -30.09 -22.54
CA ARG A 214 -10.31 -30.81 -23.01
C ARG A 214 -11.60 -29.98 -22.97
N ARG A 215 -11.70 -28.98 -22.08
CA ARG A 215 -12.96 -28.27 -21.80
C ARG A 215 -13.03 -26.85 -22.33
N GLN A 216 -11.89 -26.24 -22.66
CA GLN A 216 -11.81 -24.84 -23.08
C GLN A 216 -11.52 -24.74 -24.59
N ASN A 217 -11.97 -23.66 -25.22
CA ASN A 217 -11.49 -23.33 -26.57
C ASN A 217 -9.99 -22.95 -26.49
N ALA A 218 -9.32 -22.87 -27.65
CA ALA A 218 -7.88 -22.64 -27.69
C ALA A 218 -7.46 -21.28 -27.09
N THR A 219 -8.25 -20.23 -27.27
CA THR A 219 -7.93 -18.90 -26.73
C THR A 219 -7.99 -18.90 -25.20
N ASP A 220 -9.08 -19.42 -24.64
CA ASP A 220 -9.28 -19.55 -23.21
C ASP A 220 -8.24 -20.47 -22.56
N PHE A 221 -7.91 -21.57 -23.22
CA PHE A 221 -6.85 -22.46 -22.79
C PHE A 221 -5.49 -21.75 -22.79
N ALA A 222 -5.15 -21.00 -23.84
CA ALA A 222 -3.89 -20.28 -23.91
C ALA A 222 -3.74 -19.27 -22.75
N HIS A 223 -4.82 -18.54 -22.42
CA HIS A 223 -4.82 -17.63 -21.28
C HIS A 223 -4.72 -18.37 -19.93
N THR A 224 -5.45 -19.47 -19.76
CA THR A 224 -5.39 -20.31 -18.53
C THR A 224 -4.01 -20.95 -18.36
N ASP A 225 -3.45 -21.54 -19.43
CA ASP A 225 -2.13 -22.16 -19.46
C ASP A 225 -1.03 -21.12 -19.23
N GLY A 226 -1.19 -19.89 -19.73
CA GLY A 226 -0.30 -18.77 -19.43
C GLY A 226 -0.22 -18.48 -17.93
N GLN A 227 -1.36 -18.48 -17.21
CA GLN A 227 -1.38 -18.32 -15.74
C GLN A 227 -0.77 -19.52 -15.01
N TYR A 228 -1.04 -20.73 -15.49
CA TYR A 228 -0.44 -21.97 -14.95
C TYR A 228 1.09 -21.94 -15.07
N ARG A 229 1.62 -21.64 -16.27
CA ARG A 229 3.07 -21.55 -16.51
C ARG A 229 3.71 -20.44 -15.69
N ALA A 230 3.04 -19.31 -15.50
CA ALA A 230 3.53 -18.24 -14.62
C ALA A 230 3.69 -18.73 -13.17
N GLY A 231 2.71 -19.49 -12.65
CA GLY A 231 2.80 -20.11 -11.33
C GLY A 231 3.93 -21.14 -11.21
N TYR A 232 4.07 -22.00 -12.21
CA TYR A 232 5.15 -23.00 -12.31
C TYR A 232 6.54 -22.34 -12.30
N ALA A 233 6.75 -21.33 -13.13
CA ALA A 233 8.01 -20.59 -13.22
C ALA A 233 8.32 -19.83 -11.92
N ALA A 234 7.31 -19.19 -11.31
CA ALA A 234 7.47 -18.49 -10.04
C ALA A 234 7.91 -19.42 -8.90
N ALA A 235 7.27 -20.60 -8.80
CA ALA A 235 7.63 -21.62 -7.82
C ALA A 235 9.08 -22.11 -7.98
N ARG A 236 9.49 -22.49 -9.20
CA ARG A 236 10.85 -22.96 -9.46
C ARG A 236 11.90 -21.89 -9.18
N THR A 237 11.62 -20.66 -9.59
CA THR A 237 12.53 -19.53 -9.35
C THR A 237 12.67 -19.23 -7.87
N TRP A 238 11.56 -19.24 -7.13
CA TRP A 238 11.56 -18.98 -5.70
C TRP A 238 12.32 -20.08 -4.95
N LEU A 239 12.02 -21.37 -5.22
CA LEU A 239 12.73 -22.50 -4.61
C LEU A 239 14.22 -22.47 -4.92
N ALA A 240 14.63 -22.14 -6.14
CA ALA A 240 16.05 -22.05 -6.48
C ALA A 240 16.81 -20.96 -5.69
N ARG A 241 16.13 -19.87 -5.30
CA ARG A 241 16.72 -18.78 -4.51
C ARG A 241 16.73 -19.07 -3.03
N THR A 242 15.65 -19.65 -2.51
CA THR A 242 15.52 -19.93 -1.08
C THR A 242 16.21 -21.23 -0.68
N ARG A 243 16.47 -22.12 -1.66
CA ARG A 243 17.07 -23.43 -1.45
C ARG A 243 18.04 -23.75 -2.59
N PRO A 244 19.35 -23.51 -2.41
CA PRO A 244 20.33 -24.09 -3.33
C PRO A 244 20.18 -25.63 -3.35
N PRO A 245 20.53 -26.28 -4.47
CA PRO A 245 20.42 -27.73 -4.59
C PRO A 245 21.17 -28.40 -3.43
N ARG A 246 20.49 -29.32 -2.74
CA ARG A 246 21.11 -30.16 -1.73
C ARG A 246 22.15 -31.03 -2.45
N PRO A 247 23.40 -31.15 -1.97
CA PRO A 247 24.32 -32.13 -2.52
C PRO A 247 23.65 -33.50 -2.47
N GLU A 248 23.74 -34.25 -3.56
CA GLU A 248 23.19 -35.61 -3.66
C GLU A 248 23.71 -36.41 -2.47
N VAL A 249 22.79 -36.82 -1.59
CA VAL A 249 23.14 -37.74 -0.50
C VAL A 249 23.32 -39.11 -1.15
N THR A 250 24.58 -39.47 -1.41
CA THR A 250 25.03 -40.73 -2.00
C THR A 250 24.96 -41.92 -1.04
N VAL A 251 24.02 -41.93 -0.11
CA VAL A 251 23.81 -43.08 0.79
C VAL A 251 22.40 -43.63 0.57
N PRO A 252 22.25 -44.87 0.11
CA PRO A 252 20.94 -45.49 -0.02
C PRO A 252 20.43 -45.77 1.39
N ALA A 253 19.51 -44.93 1.88
CA ALA A 253 18.72 -45.27 3.06
C ALA A 253 17.74 -46.39 2.67
N GLU A 254 17.79 -47.50 3.39
CA GLU A 254 16.83 -48.60 3.24
C GLU A 254 15.41 -48.10 3.53
N GLY A 255 14.53 -48.16 2.52
CA GLY A 255 13.11 -47.81 2.61
C GLY A 255 12.75 -46.39 2.17
N PRO A 256 11.49 -46.14 1.75
CA PRO A 256 11.05 -44.80 1.38
C PRO A 256 11.10 -43.90 2.62
N ALA A 257 12.08 -42.99 2.68
CA ALA A 257 12.19 -42.05 3.78
C ALA A 257 10.91 -41.21 3.88
N ALA A 258 10.35 -41.12 5.09
CA ALA A 258 9.10 -40.42 5.35
C ALA A 258 9.19 -38.93 4.98
N PRO A 259 8.16 -38.33 4.36
CA PRO A 259 8.18 -36.92 4.00
C PRO A 259 8.44 -36.03 5.20
N THR A 260 9.42 -35.13 5.10
CA THR A 260 9.77 -34.23 6.22
C THR A 260 8.97 -32.93 6.09
N PRO A 261 8.17 -32.55 7.10
CA PRO A 261 7.42 -31.29 7.08
C PRO A 261 8.37 -30.09 7.15
N TRP A 262 7.94 -28.96 6.59
CA TRP A 262 8.68 -27.71 6.68
C TRP A 262 8.68 -27.12 8.08
N ASN A 263 9.77 -26.45 8.46
CA ASN A 263 9.87 -25.76 9.73
C ASN A 263 9.06 -24.44 9.74
N LEU A 264 9.07 -23.75 10.89
CA LEU A 264 8.34 -22.49 11.10
C LEU A 264 8.68 -21.41 10.06
N GLN A 265 9.98 -21.13 9.89
CA GLN A 265 10.47 -20.08 8.99
C GLN A 265 10.13 -20.39 7.52
N GLU A 266 10.27 -21.66 7.14
CA GLU A 266 9.91 -22.14 5.80
C GLU A 266 8.40 -22.02 5.55
N THR A 267 7.58 -22.30 6.57
CA THR A 267 6.12 -22.15 6.50
C THR A 267 5.70 -20.70 6.37
N GLU A 268 6.32 -19.76 7.09
CA GLU A 268 6.07 -18.32 6.91
C GLU A 268 6.49 -17.86 5.51
N ALA A 269 7.66 -18.30 5.03
CA ALA A 269 8.13 -18.00 3.69
C ALA A 269 7.19 -18.56 2.60
N LEU A 270 6.63 -19.75 2.80
CA LEU A 270 5.61 -20.35 1.93
C LEU A 270 4.36 -19.46 1.86
N ARG A 271 3.82 -19.08 3.02
CA ARG A 271 2.62 -18.26 3.12
C ARG A 271 2.80 -16.94 2.38
N LEU A 272 3.96 -16.30 2.56
CA LEU A 272 4.31 -15.08 1.84
C LEU A 272 4.43 -15.32 0.33
N PHE A 273 5.07 -16.40 -0.10
CA PHE A 273 5.17 -16.77 -1.52
C PHE A 273 3.80 -16.95 -2.16
N LEU A 274 2.91 -17.72 -1.53
CA LEU A 274 1.55 -17.98 -2.02
C LEU A 274 0.72 -16.69 -2.05
N ALA A 275 0.79 -15.87 -1.01
CA ALA A 275 0.13 -14.57 -1.01
C ALA A 275 0.65 -13.70 -2.16
N ARG A 276 1.97 -13.61 -2.36
CA ARG A 276 2.59 -12.82 -3.44
C ARG A 276 2.21 -13.31 -4.84
N LEU A 277 2.08 -14.62 -5.02
CA LEU A 277 1.69 -15.24 -6.28
C LEU A 277 0.28 -14.81 -6.73
N THR A 278 -0.63 -14.61 -5.78
CA THR A 278 -2.06 -14.43 -6.05
C THR A 278 -2.59 -13.04 -5.71
N VAL A 279 -1.79 -12.17 -5.07
CA VAL A 279 -2.21 -10.82 -4.63
C VAL A 279 -2.70 -9.91 -5.77
N SER A 280 -2.30 -10.19 -7.01
CA SER A 280 -2.73 -9.46 -8.21
C SER A 280 -3.52 -10.34 -9.17
N SER A 281 -4.07 -11.46 -8.70
CA SER A 281 -4.96 -12.31 -9.50
C SER A 281 -6.26 -11.57 -9.79
N PRO A 282 -6.65 -11.38 -11.06
CA PRO A 282 -7.87 -10.66 -11.41
C PRO A 282 -9.17 -11.36 -11.04
N SER A 283 -9.14 -12.69 -10.95
CA SER A 283 -10.30 -13.50 -10.58
C SER A 283 -9.87 -14.78 -9.86
N PRO A 284 -10.81 -15.47 -9.18
CA PRO A 284 -10.56 -16.79 -8.59
C PRO A 284 -9.98 -17.82 -9.57
N GLN A 285 -10.41 -17.79 -10.84
CA GLN A 285 -9.92 -18.72 -11.88
C GLN A 285 -8.44 -18.50 -12.18
N HIS A 286 -7.98 -17.24 -12.22
CA HIS A 286 -6.56 -16.90 -12.35
C HIS A 286 -5.76 -17.44 -11.16
N THR A 287 -6.31 -17.29 -9.96
CA THR A 287 -5.72 -17.79 -8.71
C THR A 287 -5.55 -19.31 -8.75
N VAL A 288 -6.59 -20.06 -9.09
CA VAL A 288 -6.53 -21.52 -9.20
C VAL A 288 -5.47 -21.94 -10.23
N ALA A 289 -5.47 -21.36 -11.43
CA ALA A 289 -4.50 -21.69 -12.46
C ALA A 289 -3.05 -21.47 -11.98
N ARG A 290 -2.75 -20.34 -11.34
CA ARG A 290 -1.42 -20.05 -10.77
C ARG A 290 -1.04 -21.01 -9.64
N VAL A 291 -1.98 -21.32 -8.74
CA VAL A 291 -1.72 -22.23 -7.61
C VAL A 291 -1.44 -23.65 -8.12
N ARG A 292 -2.23 -24.15 -9.07
CA ARG A 292 -1.98 -25.47 -9.70
C ARG A 292 -0.64 -25.50 -10.44
N GLY A 293 -0.27 -24.41 -11.11
CA GLY A 293 1.06 -24.25 -11.69
C GLY A 293 2.18 -24.30 -10.64
N ALA A 294 2.00 -23.59 -9.53
CA ALA A 294 2.96 -23.59 -8.43
C ALA A 294 3.11 -24.98 -7.79
N GLN A 295 2.02 -25.72 -7.58
CA GLN A 295 2.10 -27.11 -7.10
C GLN A 295 2.97 -27.98 -8.01
N ALA A 296 2.83 -27.86 -9.34
CA ALA A 296 3.68 -28.57 -10.29
C ALA A 296 5.15 -28.12 -10.22
N GLY A 297 5.40 -26.83 -10.01
CA GLY A 297 6.75 -26.28 -9.88
C GLY A 297 7.47 -26.74 -8.61
N PHE A 298 6.72 -26.91 -7.50
CA PHE A 298 7.21 -27.50 -6.26
C PHE A 298 7.53 -28.99 -6.45
N LEU A 299 6.63 -29.74 -7.07
CA LEU A 299 6.84 -31.17 -7.34
C LEU A 299 8.05 -31.43 -8.22
N ALA A 300 8.32 -30.58 -9.22
CA ALA A 300 9.52 -30.64 -10.06
C ALA A 300 10.84 -30.40 -9.29
N ARG A 301 10.77 -30.07 -8.00
CA ARG A 301 11.91 -29.90 -7.08
C ARG A 301 11.81 -30.83 -5.86
N SER A 302 11.09 -31.96 -5.99
CA SER A 302 10.86 -32.92 -4.90
C SER A 302 10.25 -32.29 -3.64
N VAL A 303 9.36 -31.31 -3.82
CA VAL A 303 8.58 -30.73 -2.72
C VAL A 303 7.10 -30.93 -3.00
N LEU A 304 6.38 -31.50 -2.04
CA LEU A 304 4.93 -31.57 -2.10
C LEU A 304 4.32 -30.30 -1.51
N LEU A 305 3.57 -29.55 -2.31
CA LEU A 305 2.72 -28.45 -1.86
C LEU A 305 1.27 -28.93 -1.77
N ASN A 306 0.77 -29.08 -0.55
CA ASN A 306 -0.64 -29.34 -0.30
C ASN A 306 -1.38 -28.04 0.00
N VAL A 307 -2.53 -27.88 -0.63
CA VAL A 307 -3.46 -26.77 -0.45
C VAL A 307 -4.87 -27.36 -0.28
N PRO A 308 -5.82 -26.64 0.32
CA PRO A 308 -7.19 -27.15 0.45
C PRO A 308 -7.74 -27.68 -0.88
N ASP A 309 -8.44 -28.82 -0.82
CA ASP A 309 -8.95 -29.50 -2.02
C ASP A 309 -9.89 -28.60 -2.83
N ASP A 310 -10.82 -27.94 -2.14
CA ASP A 310 -11.66 -26.89 -2.70
C ASP A 310 -11.14 -25.50 -2.32
N LEU A 311 -10.23 -24.98 -3.15
CA LEU A 311 -9.73 -23.62 -3.02
C LEU A 311 -10.82 -22.56 -3.16
N THR A 312 -11.88 -22.83 -3.92
CA THR A 312 -12.91 -21.82 -4.26
C THR A 312 -13.88 -21.53 -3.13
N SER A 313 -14.00 -22.42 -2.15
CA SER A 313 -14.78 -22.21 -0.92
C SER A 313 -13.97 -21.55 0.19
N CYS A 314 -12.65 -21.41 0.02
CA CYS A 314 -11.77 -20.84 1.04
C CYS A 314 -11.60 -19.32 0.89
N ALA A 315 -11.40 -18.62 2.01
CA ALA A 315 -11.02 -17.21 2.02
C ALA A 315 -9.52 -17.00 1.74
N GLY A 316 -9.17 -15.79 1.32
CA GLY A 316 -7.79 -15.30 1.26
C GLY A 316 -7.38 -14.71 -0.08
N PRO A 317 -6.05 -14.47 -0.26
CA PRO A 317 -5.49 -13.81 -1.42
C PRO A 317 -5.88 -14.49 -2.74
N GLY A 318 -6.53 -13.74 -3.62
CA GLY A 318 -6.96 -14.20 -4.95
C GLY A 318 -8.38 -14.79 -5.02
N PHE A 319 -9.07 -15.01 -3.90
CA PHE A 319 -10.45 -15.51 -3.87
C PHE A 319 -11.43 -14.49 -3.31
N THR A 320 -11.13 -13.94 -2.13
CA THR A 320 -11.94 -12.92 -1.45
C THR A 320 -11.32 -11.52 -1.55
N THR A 321 -10.45 -11.32 -2.56
CA THR A 321 -9.71 -10.09 -2.81
C THR A 321 -10.21 -9.34 -4.02
N VAL A 322 -9.88 -8.05 -4.10
CA VAL A 322 -9.98 -7.25 -5.33
C VAL A 322 -8.58 -6.75 -5.71
N PRO A 323 -8.13 -6.94 -6.97
CA PRO A 323 -6.87 -6.39 -7.42
C PRO A 323 -6.83 -4.88 -7.22
N LEU A 324 -5.77 -4.38 -6.59
CA LEU A 324 -5.56 -2.93 -6.45
C LEU A 324 -5.07 -2.32 -7.76
N THR A 325 -6.01 -2.12 -8.67
CA THR A 325 -5.80 -1.41 -9.93
C THR A 325 -5.55 0.08 -9.67
N ALA A 326 -5.07 0.83 -10.68
CA ALA A 326 -4.90 2.28 -10.58
C ALA A 326 -6.24 2.94 -10.24
N ARG A 327 -7.33 2.43 -10.81
CA ARG A 327 -8.69 2.90 -10.54
C ARG A 327 -9.14 2.61 -9.13
N VAL A 328 -8.90 1.41 -8.60
CA VAL A 328 -9.25 1.08 -7.22
C VAL A 328 -8.49 1.96 -6.24
N VAL A 329 -7.17 2.12 -6.42
CA VAL A 329 -6.36 2.99 -5.56
C VAL A 329 -6.79 4.45 -5.66
N HIS A 330 -7.04 4.96 -6.87
CA HIS A 330 -7.60 6.29 -7.05
C HIS A 330 -8.91 6.47 -6.27
N THR A 331 -9.86 5.54 -6.41
CA THR A 331 -11.13 5.58 -5.65
C THR A 331 -10.90 5.63 -4.14
N ILE A 332 -10.00 4.79 -3.61
CA ILE A 332 -9.64 4.78 -2.19
C ILE A 332 -9.08 6.14 -1.78
N THR A 333 -8.09 6.66 -2.50
CA THR A 333 -7.41 7.92 -2.13
C THR A 333 -8.33 9.13 -2.23
N VAL A 334 -9.22 9.17 -3.23
CA VAL A 334 -10.17 10.28 -3.38
C VAL A 334 -11.21 10.24 -2.26
N ARG A 335 -11.75 9.06 -1.94
CA ARG A 335 -12.88 8.92 -1.02
C ARG A 335 -12.49 8.82 0.46
N LEU A 336 -11.28 8.35 0.76
CA LEU A 336 -10.81 8.12 2.12
C LEU A 336 -9.58 8.99 2.41
N PRO A 337 -9.76 10.27 2.79
CA PRO A 337 -8.66 11.19 3.07
C PRO A 337 -7.87 10.77 4.33
N ASN A 338 -8.46 10.03 5.26
CA ASN A 338 -7.77 9.51 6.44
C ASN A 338 -6.86 8.32 6.04
N PRO A 339 -5.52 8.41 6.23
CA PRO A 339 -4.58 7.36 5.86
C PRO A 339 -4.90 5.99 6.47
N LEU A 340 -5.37 5.96 7.72
CA LEU A 340 -5.68 4.71 8.42
C LEU A 340 -6.85 3.98 7.75
N ARG A 341 -7.92 4.72 7.44
CA ARG A 341 -9.12 4.19 6.77
C ARG A 341 -8.79 3.72 5.36
N ALA A 342 -8.03 4.52 4.60
CA ALA A 342 -7.58 4.16 3.27
C ALA A 342 -6.75 2.86 3.27
N ALA A 343 -5.80 2.73 4.19
CA ALA A 343 -4.97 1.54 4.34
C ALA A 343 -5.77 0.33 4.84
N ALA A 344 -6.73 0.53 5.75
CA ALA A 344 -7.59 -0.53 6.27
C ALA A 344 -8.45 -1.16 5.14
N VAL A 345 -9.05 -0.32 4.30
CA VAL A 345 -9.81 -0.78 3.12
C VAL A 345 -8.87 -1.46 2.12
N ALA A 346 -7.71 -0.88 1.83
CA ALA A 346 -6.73 -1.52 0.95
C ALA A 346 -6.30 -2.90 1.48
N ALA A 347 -6.04 -3.02 2.79
CA ALA A 347 -5.69 -4.27 3.45
C ALA A 347 -6.80 -5.32 3.32
N LEU A 348 -8.05 -4.96 3.54
CA LEU A 348 -9.19 -5.87 3.30
C LEU A 348 -9.20 -6.37 1.85
N LEU A 349 -9.00 -5.47 0.88
CA LEU A 349 -9.08 -5.80 -0.54
C LEU A 349 -7.94 -6.72 -1.00
N PHE A 350 -6.70 -6.56 -0.51
CA PHE A 350 -5.57 -7.40 -0.97
C PHE A 350 -5.32 -8.64 -0.12
N THR A 351 -5.73 -8.67 1.14
CA THR A 351 -5.59 -9.86 2.00
C THR A 351 -6.77 -10.82 1.85
N GLY A 352 -7.97 -10.26 1.65
CA GLY A 352 -9.21 -11.02 1.56
C GLY A 352 -9.61 -11.69 2.89
N THR A 353 -8.99 -11.31 4.00
CA THR A 353 -9.20 -11.99 5.29
C THR A 353 -10.24 -11.30 6.17
N ALA A 354 -10.61 -11.96 7.26
CA ALA A 354 -11.58 -11.44 8.23
C ALA A 354 -11.07 -10.15 8.90
N THR A 355 -12.02 -9.25 9.19
CA THR A 355 -11.75 -8.01 9.94
C THR A 355 -11.18 -8.27 11.33
N SER A 356 -11.59 -9.36 11.99
CA SER A 356 -11.07 -9.80 13.28
C SER A 356 -9.59 -10.15 13.25
N LEU A 357 -9.10 -10.73 12.15
CA LEU A 357 -7.67 -10.99 11.97
C LEU A 357 -6.91 -9.69 11.66
N LEU A 358 -7.45 -8.87 10.75
CA LEU A 358 -6.80 -7.60 10.39
C LEU A 358 -6.74 -6.61 11.55
N SER A 359 -7.71 -6.60 12.45
CA SER A 359 -7.72 -5.70 13.62
C SER A 359 -6.56 -5.96 14.58
N MET A 360 -5.99 -7.17 14.58
CA MET A 360 -4.81 -7.54 15.36
C MET A 360 -3.49 -7.03 14.76
N THR A 361 -3.50 -6.50 13.53
CA THR A 361 -2.29 -5.97 12.87
C THR A 361 -1.68 -4.85 13.70
N GLN A 362 -0.42 -5.01 14.11
CA GLN A 362 0.34 -3.99 14.82
C GLN A 362 1.12 -3.11 13.85
N ILE A 363 1.61 -1.96 14.31
CA ILE A 363 2.45 -1.08 13.50
C ILE A 363 3.73 -1.79 13.05
N GLY A 364 4.34 -2.58 13.93
CA GLY A 364 5.53 -3.39 13.64
C GLY A 364 5.28 -4.62 12.75
N CYS A 365 4.02 -4.94 12.43
CA CYS A 365 3.69 -6.05 11.53
C CYS A 365 3.97 -5.72 10.06
N VAL A 366 4.09 -4.43 9.71
CA VAL A 366 4.47 -3.97 8.38
C VAL A 366 6.00 -3.85 8.34
N ASP A 367 6.64 -4.52 7.38
CA ASP A 367 8.09 -4.41 7.20
C ASP A 367 8.51 -2.97 6.84
N GLU A 368 9.78 -2.64 7.06
CA GLU A 368 10.33 -1.31 6.75
C GLU A 368 10.16 -0.95 5.26
N GLY A 369 10.26 -1.95 4.38
CA GLY A 369 10.01 -1.78 2.95
C GLY A 369 8.54 -1.56 2.58
N GLY A 370 7.58 -1.79 3.49
CA GLY A 370 6.15 -1.77 3.21
C GLY A 370 5.76 -2.76 2.12
N THR A 371 6.43 -3.91 2.05
CA THR A 371 6.21 -4.99 1.07
C THR A 371 5.45 -6.18 1.64
N THR A 372 5.37 -6.32 2.97
CA THR A 372 4.72 -7.45 3.65
C THR A 372 3.97 -7.02 4.90
N VAL A 373 2.94 -7.78 5.26
CA VAL A 373 2.27 -7.72 6.57
C VAL A 373 2.34 -9.09 7.23
N ALA A 374 2.88 -9.15 8.45
CA ALA A 374 2.97 -10.35 9.27
C ALA A 374 2.06 -10.23 10.49
N ILE A 375 0.92 -10.94 10.50
CA ILE A 375 -0.03 -10.89 11.62
C ILE A 375 0.21 -12.09 12.53
N ASP A 376 0.52 -11.81 13.78
CA ASP A 376 0.68 -12.81 14.83
C ASP A 376 -0.65 -13.01 15.57
N ARG A 377 -1.35 -14.08 15.22
CA ARG A 377 -2.63 -14.49 15.85
C ARG A 377 -2.35 -15.34 17.08
N ASP A 378 -1.54 -16.39 16.90
CA ASP A 378 -1.44 -17.50 17.85
C ASP A 378 -0.74 -17.07 19.13
N SER A 379 0.35 -16.30 19.04
CA SER A 379 1.09 -15.85 20.23
C SER A 379 0.30 -14.89 21.12
N ARG A 380 -0.81 -14.33 20.62
CA ARG A 380 -1.71 -13.45 21.41
C ARG A 380 -2.83 -14.21 22.10
N ILE A 381 -3.21 -15.37 21.56
CA ILE A 381 -4.27 -16.22 22.09
C ILE A 381 -3.68 -17.25 23.06
N HIS A 382 -2.51 -17.80 22.73
CA HIS A 382 -1.85 -18.89 23.45
C HIS A 382 -0.59 -18.39 24.18
N ILE A 383 -0.79 -17.64 25.26
CA ILE A 383 0.31 -17.08 26.05
C ILE A 383 1.10 -18.22 26.72
N GLY A 384 2.40 -18.31 26.45
CA GLY A 384 3.31 -19.31 27.04
C GLY A 384 3.59 -20.53 26.15
N GLU A 385 2.87 -20.66 25.02
CA GLU A 385 3.18 -21.66 23.99
C GLU A 385 4.25 -21.14 23.02
N PRO A 386 5.06 -22.02 22.41
CA PRO A 386 5.97 -21.62 21.35
C PRO A 386 5.19 -20.98 20.18
N PRO A 387 5.69 -19.89 19.59
CA PRO A 387 4.93 -19.13 18.60
C PRO A 387 4.64 -19.97 17.36
N GLY A 388 3.36 -19.97 16.96
CA GLY A 388 2.91 -20.53 15.70
C GLY A 388 3.37 -19.70 14.49
N PRO A 389 3.27 -20.24 13.27
CA PRO A 389 3.63 -19.50 12.07
C PRO A 389 2.72 -18.28 11.91
N ARG A 390 3.30 -17.10 11.64
CA ARG A 390 2.52 -15.87 11.42
C ARG A 390 1.71 -15.95 10.13
N HIS A 391 0.62 -15.20 10.08
CA HIS A 391 -0.14 -15.00 8.84
C HIS A 391 0.60 -13.97 7.98
N MET A 392 1.12 -14.42 6.84
CA MET A 392 1.99 -13.61 5.98
C MET A 392 1.27 -13.17 4.71
N TYR A 393 1.17 -11.86 4.49
CA TYR A 393 0.58 -11.27 3.29
C TYR A 393 1.58 -10.42 2.53
N ALA A 394 1.53 -10.50 1.20
CA ALA A 394 2.27 -9.59 0.34
C ALA A 394 1.46 -8.30 0.13
N ILE A 395 2.10 -7.13 0.26
CA ILE A 395 1.49 -5.84 -0.04
C ILE A 395 1.69 -5.54 -1.54
N PRO A 396 0.62 -5.41 -2.34
CA PRO A 396 0.73 -5.03 -3.75
C PRO A 396 1.49 -3.69 -3.90
N PRO A 397 2.30 -3.50 -4.96
CA PRO A 397 3.03 -2.25 -5.20
C PRO A 397 2.16 -0.99 -5.08
N ARG A 398 0.92 -1.05 -5.61
CA ARG A 398 -0.03 0.06 -5.58
C ARG A 398 -0.64 0.32 -4.18
N ALA A 399 -0.58 -0.64 -3.25
CA ALA A 399 -1.04 -0.47 -1.87
C ALA A 399 0.04 0.09 -0.93
N ARG A 400 1.33 -0.07 -1.28
CA ARG A 400 2.45 0.30 -0.39
C ARG A 400 2.40 1.75 0.07
N PRO A 401 2.10 2.74 -0.80
CA PRO A 401 1.95 4.13 -0.36
C PRO A 401 0.87 4.29 0.72
N LEU A 402 -0.28 3.62 0.57
CA LEU A 402 -1.39 3.70 1.53
C LEU A 402 -0.97 3.16 2.90
N LEU A 403 -0.31 1.99 2.93
CA LEU A 403 0.15 1.35 4.15
C LEU A 403 1.25 2.16 4.83
N ARG A 404 2.21 2.70 4.06
CA ARG A 404 3.25 3.61 4.56
C ARG A 404 2.63 4.86 5.19
N ALA A 405 1.63 5.46 4.53
CA ALA A 405 0.92 6.63 5.07
C ALA A 405 0.22 6.31 6.40
N ALA A 406 -0.39 5.12 6.53
CA ALA A 406 -1.03 4.69 7.78
C ALA A 406 -0.03 4.41 8.91
N VAL A 407 1.10 3.77 8.60
CA VAL A 407 2.18 3.53 9.57
C VAL A 407 2.74 4.86 10.07
N GLU A 408 3.02 5.79 9.16
CA GLU A 408 3.53 7.12 9.51
C GLU A 408 2.51 7.92 10.33
N PHE A 409 1.22 7.82 9.97
CA PHE A 409 0.14 8.44 10.73
C PHE A 409 0.08 7.90 12.18
N ARG A 410 0.29 6.60 12.38
CA ARG A 410 0.36 6.04 13.74
C ARG A 410 1.60 6.49 14.49
N ARG A 411 2.77 6.50 13.86
CA ARG A 411 4.02 6.96 14.48
C ARG A 411 3.95 8.42 14.94
N ARG A 412 3.24 9.26 14.19
CA ARG A 412 2.97 10.67 14.54
C ARG A 412 1.81 10.87 15.51
N THR A 413 1.11 9.81 15.91
CA THR A 413 0.06 9.89 16.92
C THR A 413 0.70 9.84 18.31
N PRO A 414 0.38 10.77 19.23
CA PRO A 414 0.99 10.80 20.56
C PRO A 414 0.84 9.48 21.30
N ARG A 415 1.89 9.07 22.03
CA ARG A 415 1.92 7.86 22.88
C ARG A 415 1.70 6.54 22.13
N THR A 416 2.08 6.47 20.85
CA THR A 416 1.97 5.24 20.04
C THR A 416 3.32 4.52 19.95
N ALA A 417 3.33 3.20 20.12
CA ALA A 417 4.51 2.34 20.01
C ALA A 417 4.26 1.18 19.02
N ASN A 418 5.31 0.51 18.54
CA ASN A 418 5.22 -0.49 17.46
C ASN A 418 4.24 -1.65 17.71
N HIS A 419 4.00 -2.02 18.97
CA HIS A 419 3.06 -3.09 19.35
C HIS A 419 1.57 -2.63 19.36
N HIS A 420 1.29 -1.35 19.17
CA HIS A 420 -0.08 -0.85 19.07
C HIS A 420 -0.72 -1.22 17.75
N GLY A 421 -2.05 -1.37 17.74
CA GLY A 421 -2.82 -1.74 16.56
C GLY A 421 -2.75 -0.68 15.46
N LEU A 422 -2.31 -1.07 14.27
CA LEU A 422 -2.28 -0.22 13.08
C LEU A 422 -3.70 0.23 12.70
N PHE A 423 -4.64 -0.72 12.64
CA PHE A 423 -6.04 -0.50 12.27
C PHE A 423 -6.99 -0.36 13.46
N ALA A 424 -6.47 -0.08 14.66
CA ALA A 424 -7.30 0.19 15.83
C ALA A 424 -8.37 1.26 15.51
N ASN A 425 -9.62 0.99 15.88
CA ASN A 425 -10.80 1.83 15.61
C ASN A 425 -11.27 1.94 14.14
N CYS A 426 -10.61 1.27 13.18
CA CYS A 426 -11.05 1.27 11.78
C CYS A 426 -12.18 0.26 11.52
N PHE A 427 -12.08 -0.95 12.09
CA PHE A 427 -13.02 -2.06 11.86
C PHE A 427 -14.08 -2.22 12.97
N GLY A 428 -14.30 -1.18 13.80
CA GLY A 428 -14.96 -1.25 15.11
C GLY A 428 -16.33 -1.96 15.18
N THR A 429 -17.39 -1.21 15.47
CA THR A 429 -18.76 -1.77 15.50
C THR A 429 -19.29 -1.94 14.08
N THR A 430 -20.26 -2.85 13.86
CA THR A 430 -20.89 -3.07 12.55
C THR A 430 -21.31 -1.76 11.85
N PRO A 431 -21.98 -0.80 12.53
CA PRO A 431 -22.37 0.46 11.89
C PRO A 431 -21.16 1.31 11.42
N ARG A 432 -20.03 1.26 12.13
CA ARG A 432 -18.81 1.99 11.72
C ARG A 432 -18.14 1.33 10.53
N LEU A 433 -18.16 0.00 10.48
CA LEU A 433 -17.64 -0.73 9.33
C LEU A 433 -18.50 -0.47 8.09
N ASP A 434 -19.82 -0.50 8.23
CA ASP A 434 -20.75 -0.22 7.12
C ASP A 434 -20.57 1.20 6.58
N ALA A 435 -20.45 2.19 7.47
CA ALA A 435 -20.13 3.57 7.08
C ALA A 435 -18.78 3.69 6.36
N LEU A 436 -17.74 2.99 6.83
CA LEU A 436 -16.44 2.95 6.16
C LEU A 436 -16.55 2.35 4.74
N ILE A 437 -17.36 1.31 4.56
CA ILE A 437 -17.56 0.66 3.26
C ILE A 437 -18.36 1.56 2.32
N ALA A 438 -19.41 2.21 2.84
CA ALA A 438 -20.18 3.21 2.10
C ALA A 438 -19.30 4.39 1.64
N ASP A 439 -18.46 4.91 2.54
CA ASP A 439 -17.48 5.96 2.23
C ASP A 439 -16.53 5.52 1.12
N ALA A 440 -15.95 4.32 1.25
CA ALA A 440 -15.04 3.73 0.26
C ALA A 440 -15.70 3.55 -1.12
N GLY A 441 -16.98 3.18 -1.15
CA GLY A 441 -17.75 2.90 -2.36
C GLY A 441 -17.15 1.80 -3.23
N LEU A 442 -16.57 0.79 -2.59
CA LEU A 442 -15.99 -0.39 -3.23
C LEU A 442 -16.64 -1.63 -2.65
N ALA A 443 -16.92 -2.61 -3.50
CA ALA A 443 -17.30 -3.94 -3.03
C ALA A 443 -16.09 -4.60 -2.34
N ILE A 444 -16.31 -5.17 -1.15
CA ILE A 444 -15.30 -5.89 -0.38
C ILE A 444 -15.76 -7.35 -0.25
N PRO A 445 -15.32 -8.26 -1.14
CA PRO A 445 -15.79 -9.65 -1.14
C PRO A 445 -15.57 -10.37 0.20
N ALA A 446 -14.48 -10.03 0.91
CA ALA A 446 -14.16 -10.58 2.21
C ALA A 446 -15.24 -10.35 3.28
N LEU A 447 -16.11 -9.34 3.15
CA LEU A 447 -17.18 -9.09 4.11
C LEU A 447 -18.44 -9.93 3.85
N ALA A 448 -18.65 -10.34 2.59
CA ALA A 448 -19.78 -11.18 2.20
C ALA A 448 -19.45 -12.69 2.28
N HIS A 449 -18.17 -13.04 2.37
CA HIS A 449 -17.72 -14.43 2.38
C HIS A 449 -17.64 -14.97 3.83
N PRO A 450 -18.15 -16.19 4.11
CA PRO A 450 -18.05 -16.79 5.43
C PRO A 450 -16.62 -17.26 5.72
N HIS A 451 -16.04 -16.81 6.84
CA HIS A 451 -14.69 -17.21 7.27
C HIS A 451 -14.76 -18.43 8.21
N VAL A 452 -15.09 -19.61 7.68
CA VAL A 452 -15.28 -20.85 8.45
C VAL A 452 -13.95 -21.46 8.96
N GLY A 453 -12.80 -20.90 8.55
CA GLY A 453 -11.48 -21.36 8.99
C GLY A 453 -10.37 -20.40 8.56
N ASP A 454 -9.13 -20.90 8.58
CA ASP A 454 -7.98 -20.14 8.09
C ASP A 454 -8.07 -19.89 6.59
N ASN A 455 -7.43 -18.82 6.12
CA ASN A 455 -7.29 -18.58 4.69
C ASN A 455 -6.55 -19.75 4.02
N TRP A 456 -6.83 -20.00 2.73
CA TRP A 456 -6.28 -21.15 2.00
C TRP A 456 -4.74 -21.20 2.03
N HIS A 457 -4.08 -20.05 1.87
CA HIS A 457 -2.62 -19.96 1.86
C HIS A 457 -1.98 -20.19 3.24
N THR A 458 -2.71 -19.91 4.32
CA THR A 458 -2.27 -20.18 5.71
C THR A 458 -2.55 -21.62 6.11
N ALA A 459 -3.55 -22.25 5.50
CA ALA A 459 -3.85 -23.68 5.59
C ALA A 459 -2.91 -24.55 4.73
N ALA A 460 -2.18 -23.96 3.77
CA ALA A 460 -1.22 -24.68 2.95
C ALA A 460 -0.09 -25.32 3.77
N ARG A 461 0.39 -26.47 3.33
CA ARG A 461 1.44 -27.25 3.99
C ARG A 461 2.43 -27.78 2.95
N CYS A 462 3.68 -27.92 3.34
CA CYS A 462 4.72 -28.45 2.48
C CYS A 462 5.57 -29.53 3.16
N TRP A 463 5.99 -30.49 2.34
CA TRP A 463 6.88 -31.58 2.74
C TRP A 463 8.00 -31.75 1.73
N HIS A 464 9.17 -32.13 2.22
CA HIS A 464 10.25 -32.65 1.41
C HIS A 464 9.94 -34.11 1.03
N LEU A 465 10.01 -34.39 -0.27
CA LEU A 465 9.97 -35.75 -0.78
C LEU A 465 11.42 -36.24 -0.89
N HIS A 466 11.71 -37.38 -0.29
CA HIS A 466 13.04 -38.02 -0.35
C HIS A 466 13.17 -38.93 -1.58
N THR A 467 12.40 -38.64 -2.63
CA THR A 467 12.44 -39.33 -3.92
C THR A 467 13.15 -38.46 -4.97
N PRO A 468 13.80 -39.08 -5.97
CA PRO A 468 14.41 -38.33 -7.08
C PRO A 468 13.37 -37.43 -7.73
N ALA A 469 13.80 -36.23 -8.16
CA ALA A 469 12.90 -35.29 -8.81
C ALA A 469 12.21 -35.96 -10.00
N PRO A 470 10.87 -35.97 -10.07
CA PRO A 470 10.19 -36.51 -11.24
C PRO A 470 10.63 -35.74 -12.48
N PRO A 471 10.69 -36.38 -13.66
CA PRO A 471 11.05 -35.70 -14.90
C PRO A 471 10.15 -34.48 -15.09
N ALA A 472 10.75 -33.36 -15.47
CA ALA A 472 10.02 -32.10 -15.66
C ALA A 472 8.84 -32.33 -16.64
N PRO A 473 7.67 -31.74 -16.39
CA PRO A 473 6.51 -31.84 -17.29
C PRO A 473 6.69 -31.00 -18.57
N ASP A 474 7.87 -31.05 -19.20
CA ASP A 474 8.17 -30.46 -20.51
C ASP A 474 8.44 -31.59 -21.51
N ALA A 475 7.37 -32.28 -21.89
CA ALA A 475 7.24 -32.97 -23.18
C ALA A 475 5.77 -33.34 -23.43
N MET A 476 4.86 -32.35 -23.41
CA MET A 476 3.77 -32.42 -24.37
C MET A 476 4.31 -31.75 -25.63
N PRO A 477 4.27 -32.41 -26.80
CA PRO A 477 4.73 -31.80 -28.05
C PRO A 477 4.07 -30.44 -28.24
N ARG A 478 4.73 -29.52 -28.94
CA ARG A 478 4.09 -28.30 -29.43
C ARG A 478 2.88 -28.72 -30.27
N LEU A 479 1.71 -28.83 -29.65
CA LEU A 479 0.43 -29.19 -30.25
C LEU A 479 -0.10 -28.01 -31.09
N GLY A 480 0.74 -27.51 -31.99
CA GLY A 480 0.36 -26.65 -33.10
C GLY A 480 -0.06 -27.44 -34.34
N GLU A 481 0.14 -28.76 -34.36
CA GLU A 481 -0.07 -29.58 -35.56
C GLU A 481 -1.10 -30.71 -35.41
N LEU A 482 -1.79 -30.82 -34.26
CA LEU A 482 -2.86 -31.80 -34.13
C LEU A 482 -4.08 -31.15 -33.49
N ARG A 483 -5.01 -30.76 -34.35
CA ARG A 483 -6.45 -30.75 -34.05
C ARG A 483 -7.11 -31.89 -34.86
N PRO A 484 -8.23 -32.45 -34.36
CA PRO A 484 -9.10 -33.29 -35.19
C PRO A 484 -9.69 -32.52 -36.37
#